data_AF-A0A2N9GRG3-F1
#
_entry.id   AF-A0A2N9GRG3-F1
#
_cell.length_a   1.000
_cell.length_b   1.000
_cell.length_c   1.000
_cell.angle_alpha   90.00
_cell.angle_beta   90.00
_cell.angle_gamma   90.00
#
_symmetry.space_group_name_H-M   'P 1'
#
loop_
_entity.id
_entity.type
_entity.pdbx_description
1 polymer ?
#
loop_
_entity_poly.entity_id
_entity_poly.type
_entity_poly.pdbx_seq_one_letter_code
_entity_poly.pdbx_strand_id
1 'polypeptide(L)'
;MVLHCFCSGGRKGLKKQNTADTTDDVRSFNGGSGTGNKKRKRLPDNETHPDIRNNRRFYPYFKDCIGAIDGTHIRASVPIEIQGRFRGRKDGTTQNVLAAITFDLKFCYVLAGWEGSAHDSRVLDDALHRSRGLKIPEDDSVLFSRASPRDVAKIQEILSVYEKASGQQVNREKTTIFFSKGTPLATQAEIKDMLGVPVIKQYEKYLGLPSLVGQNRMMSFSQIKERVWSKLKGWKEKLLSQAGKEILIKAVAQAIPAFAMNCFKLPKRLCQYIEAMIRKFWWGNNSDSKKIHWVNWRIMCKSKRSGGMGFRDLKNFNTALLGKQLWCLYHEPTSLLHRVYKAKFFPQGTILEASSHRRGSYAWQSIIKARDSIIKGACWRVGDGAQINILNTRWLFEPHHQKILSPIPDPFRQSKVSDLIIPSTHRWNTDLIDYQINAFAQSYLDEFAQCNSKEETKPQHCPVIKWKVPVNCRYKINFNGAVFCEKEEAGLGVVIRNGQGLPMASLIQKFRFPHSVESVEALAAKRAIQFALELRLQEGEFERDSEIIVKALKDDRPSHAPFGLIVEDARALSSNLEKVQFNRVKRQGNSIAHALAHLAQHCADLEVWMESVPPAIEHLLSLDLSS
;
A
#
# COMPACT_ATOMS: atom_id res chain seq x y z
N MET A 1 -7.75 33.53 0.52
CA MET A 1 -8.98 33.01 -0.12
C MET A 1 -8.59 32.16 -1.32
N VAL A 2 -9.52 31.34 -1.79
CA VAL A 2 -9.41 30.59 -3.03
C VAL A 2 -10.60 31.01 -3.90
N LEU A 3 -10.33 31.42 -5.14
CA LEU A 3 -11.36 31.75 -6.13
C LEU A 3 -11.31 30.70 -7.24
N HIS A 4 -12.44 30.04 -7.47
CA HIS A 4 -12.59 29.03 -8.49
C HIS A 4 -13.35 29.63 -9.67
N CYS A 5 -12.64 30.04 -10.73
CA CYS A 5 -13.24 30.74 -11.86
C CYS A 5 -13.70 29.76 -12.94
N PHE A 6 -14.91 29.99 -13.45
CA PHE A 6 -15.41 29.31 -14.64
C PHE A 6 -15.72 30.36 -15.71
N CYS A 7 -15.23 30.17 -16.93
CA CYS A 7 -15.56 31.04 -18.05
C CYS A 7 -16.73 30.41 -18.86
N SER A 8 -17.77 31.19 -19.16
CA SER A 8 -18.86 30.84 -20.08
C SER A 8 -18.83 31.74 -21.31
N GLY A 9 -19.13 31.19 -22.48
CA GLY A 9 -19.10 31.96 -23.73
C GLY A 9 -20.45 32.58 -24.13
N GLY A 10 -21.14 33.27 -23.22
CA GLY A 10 -22.41 33.97 -23.50
C GLY A 10 -22.22 35.43 -23.91
N ARG A 11 -23.01 35.93 -24.89
CA ARG A 11 -23.00 37.34 -25.36
C ARG A 11 -23.98 38.20 -24.56
N LYS A 12 -23.61 39.44 -24.23
CA LYS A 12 -24.58 40.51 -23.92
C LYS A 12 -25.23 41.00 -25.21
N GLY A 13 -26.56 41.09 -25.21
CA GLY A 13 -27.33 41.75 -26.26
C GLY A 13 -26.97 43.23 -26.33
N LEU A 14 -26.31 43.63 -27.41
CA LEU A 14 -26.29 45.01 -27.88
C LEU A 14 -27.52 45.19 -28.78
N LYS A 15 -28.43 46.08 -28.37
CA LYS A 15 -29.52 46.57 -29.21
C LYS A 15 -28.94 47.07 -30.53
N LYS A 16 -29.48 46.57 -31.64
CA LYS A 16 -29.20 47.04 -33.00
C LYS A 16 -29.52 48.53 -33.07
N GLN A 17 -28.51 49.35 -33.39
CA GLN A 17 -28.73 50.55 -34.18
C GLN A 17 -28.46 50.19 -35.65
N ASN A 18 -29.39 50.59 -36.49
CA ASN A 18 -29.44 50.34 -37.92
C ASN A 18 -28.35 51.11 -38.68
N THR A 19 -27.72 50.44 -39.64
CA THR A 19 -27.27 50.93 -40.97
C THR A 19 -26.90 49.66 -41.77
N ALA A 20 -27.77 49.19 -42.67
CA ALA A 20 -27.84 49.53 -44.10
C ALA A 20 -26.72 48.89 -44.95
N ASP A 21 -27.15 47.95 -45.81
CA ASP A 21 -26.61 47.42 -47.07
C ASP A 21 -25.10 47.36 -47.34
N THR A 22 -24.63 46.14 -47.65
CA THR A 22 -24.23 45.76 -49.03
C THR A 22 -24.04 44.24 -49.09
N THR A 23 -24.80 43.59 -49.96
CA THR A 23 -24.48 42.31 -50.57
C THR A 23 -23.20 42.43 -51.40
N ASP A 24 -22.30 41.43 -51.34
CA ASP A 24 -21.67 40.90 -52.54
C ASP A 24 -20.85 39.61 -52.30
N ASP A 25 -20.82 38.85 -53.38
CA ASP A 25 -20.44 37.46 -53.58
C ASP A 25 -19.04 37.01 -53.15
N VAL A 26 -18.98 35.72 -52.81
CA VAL A 26 -17.79 34.89 -52.77
C VAL A 26 -17.29 34.66 -54.20
N ARG A 27 -16.10 35.18 -54.55
CA ARG A 27 -15.28 34.65 -55.63
C ARG A 27 -13.92 34.17 -55.11
N SER A 28 -13.57 32.99 -55.57
CA SER A 28 -12.35 32.22 -55.40
C SER A 28 -11.09 33.02 -55.75
N PHE A 29 -10.01 32.80 -54.98
CA PHE A 29 -8.65 33.17 -55.39
C PHE A 29 -7.68 32.02 -55.10
N ASN A 30 -7.33 31.31 -56.17
CA ASN A 30 -6.05 30.60 -56.30
C ASN A 30 -4.98 31.64 -56.71
N GLY A 31 -3.77 31.50 -56.17
CA GLY A 31 -2.53 32.04 -56.74
C GLY A 31 -1.97 33.32 -56.10
N GLY A 32 -0.78 33.19 -55.50
CA GLY A 32 0.32 34.17 -55.63
C GLY A 32 0.28 35.50 -54.87
N SER A 33 1.16 35.61 -53.87
CA SER A 33 1.85 36.82 -53.36
C SER A 33 1.03 38.07 -53.00
N GLY A 34 0.89 38.34 -51.70
CA GLY A 34 0.45 39.64 -51.19
C GLY A 34 0.38 39.64 -49.66
N THR A 35 1.31 40.34 -49.04
CA THR A 35 1.45 40.52 -47.60
C THR A 35 0.23 41.19 -46.97
N GLY A 36 -0.60 40.41 -46.26
CA GLY A 36 -1.72 40.90 -45.45
C GLY A 36 -1.62 40.42 -44.00
N ASN A 37 -1.04 41.26 -43.14
CA ASN A 37 -1.03 41.22 -41.66
C ASN A 37 -1.26 39.88 -40.95
N LYS A 38 -0.19 39.07 -40.90
CA LYS A 38 0.04 38.08 -39.83
C LYS A 38 -0.02 38.82 -38.48
N LYS A 39 -1.13 38.70 -37.74
CA LYS A 39 -1.22 39.18 -36.35
C LYS A 39 0.01 38.70 -35.59
N ARG A 40 0.79 39.66 -35.09
CA ARG A 40 2.12 39.50 -34.45
C ARG A 40 2.16 38.26 -33.56
N LYS A 41 2.96 37.26 -33.93
CA LYS A 41 3.43 36.21 -33.03
C LYS A 41 4.44 36.84 -32.06
N ARG A 42 4.01 37.16 -30.84
CA ARG A 42 4.98 37.25 -29.73
C ARG A 42 5.35 35.81 -29.38
N LEU A 43 6.66 35.53 -29.32
CA LEU A 43 7.13 34.29 -28.70
C LEU A 43 6.71 34.31 -27.22
N PRO A 44 6.44 33.16 -26.59
CA PRO A 44 6.27 33.11 -25.15
C PRO A 44 7.51 33.73 -24.52
N ASP A 45 7.27 34.75 -23.70
CA ASP A 45 8.32 35.36 -22.91
C ASP A 45 8.80 34.31 -21.90
N ASN A 46 10.09 33.96 -21.97
CA ASN A 46 10.68 32.94 -21.10
C ASN A 46 10.99 33.50 -19.70
N GLU A 47 10.72 34.77 -19.46
CA GLU A 47 11.02 35.41 -18.19
C GLU A 47 9.89 35.28 -17.18
N THR A 48 10.20 34.71 -16.01
CA THR A 48 9.30 34.65 -14.86
C THR A 48 9.02 36.07 -14.35
N HIS A 49 7.74 36.38 -14.11
CA HIS A 49 7.31 37.69 -13.61
C HIS A 49 8.11 38.14 -12.35
N PRO A 50 8.52 39.42 -12.25
CA PRO A 50 9.35 39.93 -11.14
C PRO A 50 8.81 39.62 -9.74
N ASP A 51 7.50 39.68 -9.53
CA ASP A 51 6.88 39.37 -8.22
C ASP A 51 7.02 37.90 -7.81
N ILE A 52 7.16 37.01 -8.79
CA ILE A 52 7.46 35.59 -8.57
C ILE A 52 8.98 35.41 -8.47
N ARG A 53 9.74 36.05 -9.36
CA ARG A 53 11.22 36.04 -9.41
C ARG A 53 11.87 36.50 -8.11
N ASN A 54 11.33 37.54 -7.50
CA ASN A 54 11.85 38.15 -6.28
C ASN A 54 11.34 37.46 -5.00
N ASN A 55 10.37 36.54 -5.14
CA ASN A 55 9.81 35.83 -4.01
C ASN A 55 10.50 34.49 -3.80
N ARG A 56 11.46 34.42 -2.85
CA ARG A 56 12.22 33.20 -2.53
C ARG A 56 11.35 31.97 -2.21
N ARG A 57 10.10 32.17 -1.79
CA ARG A 57 9.15 31.09 -1.50
C ARG A 57 8.48 30.52 -2.75
N PHE A 58 8.30 31.31 -3.81
CA PHE A 58 7.55 30.91 -5.01
C PHE A 58 8.44 30.75 -6.23
N TYR A 59 9.52 31.52 -6.34
CA TYR A 59 10.45 31.46 -7.47
C TYR A 59 10.95 30.06 -7.81
N PRO A 60 11.39 29.22 -6.84
CA PRO A 60 11.91 27.89 -7.17
C PRO A 60 10.86 26.96 -7.79
N TYR A 61 9.58 27.30 -7.71
CA TYR A 61 8.44 26.44 -8.06
C TYR A 61 7.68 26.92 -9.29
N PHE A 62 7.63 28.24 -9.53
CA PHE A 62 6.88 28.86 -10.62
C PHE A 62 7.75 29.48 -11.71
N LYS A 63 9.08 29.33 -11.61
CA LYS A 63 10.03 29.87 -12.61
C LYS A 63 9.76 29.41 -14.05
N ASP A 64 9.09 28.28 -14.22
CA ASP A 64 8.84 27.64 -15.53
C ASP A 64 7.33 27.62 -15.92
N CYS A 65 6.46 28.40 -15.26
CA CYS A 65 5.01 28.37 -15.50
C CYS A 65 4.53 29.44 -16.50
N ILE A 66 3.61 29.07 -17.41
CA ILE A 66 2.99 29.95 -18.43
C ILE A 66 1.56 30.29 -17.99
N GLY A 67 1.38 31.39 -17.23
CA GLY A 67 0.08 31.96 -16.81
C GLY A 67 -1.18 31.08 -16.92
N ALA A 68 -2.02 31.30 -17.93
CA ALA A 68 -3.29 30.58 -18.17
C ALA A 68 -3.51 30.24 -19.66
N ILE A 69 -4.28 29.18 -19.94
CA ILE A 69 -4.55 28.64 -21.29
C ILE A 69 -6.03 28.27 -21.39
N ASP A 70 -6.70 28.62 -22.49
CA ASP A 70 -8.10 28.25 -22.73
C ASP A 70 -8.47 28.15 -24.22
N GLY A 71 -9.45 27.30 -24.53
CA GLY A 71 -10.09 27.17 -25.84
C GLY A 71 -11.35 28.03 -25.94
N THR A 72 -11.45 28.89 -26.95
CA THR A 72 -12.58 29.80 -27.14
C THR A 72 -13.12 29.74 -28.57
N HIS A 73 -14.40 30.09 -28.74
CA HIS A 73 -15.05 30.10 -30.04
C HIS A 73 -15.32 31.54 -30.48
N ILE A 74 -14.76 31.94 -31.62
CA ILE A 74 -15.02 33.24 -32.26
C ILE A 74 -15.99 33.06 -33.43
N ARG A 75 -16.72 34.10 -33.85
CA ARG A 75 -17.58 33.99 -35.03
C ARG A 75 -16.75 33.89 -36.31
N ALA A 76 -17.22 33.07 -37.24
CA ALA A 76 -16.63 32.91 -38.55
C ALA A 76 -17.69 33.14 -39.62
N SER A 77 -17.37 33.95 -40.63
CA SER A 77 -18.13 34.01 -41.87
C SER A 77 -17.49 33.03 -42.84
N VAL A 78 -18.24 32.03 -43.30
CA VAL A 78 -17.74 31.00 -44.22
C VAL A 78 -18.78 30.70 -45.31
N PRO A 79 -18.34 30.30 -46.53
CA PRO A 79 -19.23 29.93 -47.62
C PRO A 79 -20.26 28.87 -47.21
N ILE A 80 -21.45 28.93 -47.80
CA ILE A 80 -22.62 28.13 -47.39
C ILE A 80 -22.35 26.61 -47.43
N GLU A 81 -21.52 26.20 -48.40
CA GLU A 81 -21.10 24.83 -48.67
C GLU A 81 -20.34 24.20 -47.49
N ILE A 82 -19.61 25.01 -46.72
CA ILE A 82 -18.79 24.52 -45.59
C ILE A 82 -19.36 24.92 -44.22
N GLN A 83 -20.45 25.69 -44.17
CA GLN A 83 -21.07 26.14 -42.91
C GLN A 83 -21.41 24.99 -41.97
N GLY A 84 -21.79 23.82 -42.51
CA GLY A 84 -22.09 22.63 -41.70
C GLY A 84 -20.93 22.23 -40.78
N ARG A 85 -19.68 22.44 -41.21
CA ARG A 85 -18.47 22.12 -40.43
C ARG A 85 -18.14 23.16 -39.36
N PHE A 86 -18.59 24.40 -39.53
CA PHE A 86 -18.35 25.50 -38.58
C PHE A 86 -19.52 25.70 -37.60
N ARG A 87 -20.63 24.96 -37.75
CA ARG A 87 -21.77 24.97 -36.81
C ARG A 87 -21.47 24.06 -35.61
N GLY A 88 -21.49 24.66 -34.42
CA GLY A 88 -21.32 23.96 -33.14
C GLY A 88 -22.60 23.99 -32.30
N ARG A 89 -22.46 23.86 -30.97
CA ARG A 89 -23.58 23.99 -30.01
C ARG A 89 -24.04 25.45 -29.76
N LYS A 90 -23.60 26.39 -30.61
CA LYS A 90 -23.88 27.83 -30.48
C LYS A 90 -24.58 28.36 -31.72
N ASP A 91 -25.29 29.46 -31.56
CA ASP A 91 -26.05 30.08 -32.65
C ASP A 91 -25.12 30.67 -33.72
N GLY A 92 -24.98 29.96 -34.83
CA GLY A 92 -24.24 30.35 -36.04
C GLY A 92 -22.91 29.63 -36.24
N THR A 93 -22.18 30.02 -37.29
CA THR A 93 -20.85 29.48 -37.60
C THR A 93 -19.77 30.12 -36.75
N THR A 94 -18.91 29.29 -36.17
CA THR A 94 -17.84 29.69 -35.27
C THR A 94 -16.52 29.04 -35.68
N GLN A 95 -15.40 29.61 -35.24
CA GLN A 95 -14.06 29.05 -35.35
C GLN A 95 -13.54 28.81 -33.94
N ASN A 96 -12.93 27.65 -33.71
CA ASN A 96 -12.29 27.32 -32.45
C ASN A 96 -10.85 27.89 -32.43
N VAL A 97 -10.51 28.60 -31.36
CA VAL A 97 -9.26 29.34 -31.16
C VAL A 97 -8.71 29.00 -29.79
N LEU A 98 -7.44 28.61 -29.73
CA LEU A 98 -6.72 28.38 -28.48
C LEU A 98 -5.86 29.61 -28.15
N ALA A 99 -5.92 30.10 -26.91
CA ALA A 99 -5.09 31.19 -26.44
C ALA A 99 -4.34 30.82 -25.15
N ALA A 100 -3.07 31.24 -25.06
CA ALA A 100 -2.27 31.20 -23.85
C ALA A 100 -1.85 32.63 -23.45
N ILE A 101 -1.90 32.90 -22.15
CA ILE A 101 -1.59 34.18 -21.54
C ILE A 101 -0.59 34.03 -20.40
N THR A 102 0.17 35.08 -20.16
CA THR A 102 1.12 35.24 -19.04
C THR A 102 0.39 35.62 -17.73
N PHE A 103 1.10 35.64 -16.60
CA PHE A 103 0.51 36.00 -15.29
C PHE A 103 -0.01 37.45 -15.22
N ASP A 104 0.47 38.32 -16.09
CA ASP A 104 0.01 39.69 -16.32
C ASP A 104 -0.98 39.79 -17.49
N LEU A 105 -1.56 38.66 -17.91
CA LEU A 105 -2.58 38.53 -18.95
C LEU A 105 -2.18 38.95 -20.36
N LYS A 106 -0.89 39.05 -20.66
CA LYS A 106 -0.45 39.27 -22.04
C LYS A 106 -0.53 37.96 -22.81
N PHE A 107 -1.16 37.99 -24.00
CA PHE A 107 -1.13 36.84 -24.91
C PHE A 107 0.30 36.48 -25.30
N CYS A 108 0.68 35.25 -24.99
CA CYS A 108 1.96 34.65 -25.37
C CYS A 108 1.82 33.63 -26.51
N TYR A 109 0.60 33.13 -26.76
CA TYR A 109 0.32 32.24 -27.90
C TYR A 109 -1.16 32.31 -28.31
N VAL A 110 -1.44 32.27 -29.62
CA VAL A 110 -2.80 32.15 -30.17
C VAL A 110 -2.77 31.24 -31.39
N LEU A 111 -3.62 30.21 -31.41
CA LEU A 111 -3.84 29.33 -32.55
C LEU A 111 -5.29 29.45 -33.02
N ALA A 112 -5.46 29.98 -34.24
CA ALA A 112 -6.73 30.01 -34.97
C ALA A 112 -6.61 29.16 -36.24
N GLY A 113 -7.73 28.72 -36.79
CA GLY A 113 -7.75 27.93 -38.03
C GLY A 113 -8.76 26.78 -38.04
N TRP A 114 -9.26 26.37 -36.87
CA TRP A 114 -10.10 25.18 -36.72
C TRP A 114 -11.59 25.50 -36.76
N GLU A 115 -12.35 24.69 -37.46
CA GLU A 115 -13.81 24.83 -37.59
C GLU A 115 -14.47 24.76 -36.20
N GLY A 116 -15.55 25.50 -35.97
CA GLY A 116 -16.19 25.59 -34.65
C GLY A 116 -16.83 24.29 -34.15
N SER A 117 -16.94 23.26 -34.99
CA SER A 117 -17.30 21.90 -34.56
C SER A 117 -16.10 21.11 -34.02
N ALA A 118 -14.86 21.59 -34.25
CA ALA A 118 -13.66 20.92 -33.78
C ALA A 118 -13.58 20.98 -32.26
N HIS A 119 -13.35 19.81 -31.66
CA HIS A 119 -13.22 19.67 -30.21
C HIS A 119 -11.95 20.37 -29.71
N ASP A 120 -12.00 20.98 -28.53
CA ASP A 120 -10.86 21.71 -27.92
C ASP A 120 -9.61 20.83 -27.81
N SER A 121 -9.79 19.53 -27.56
CA SER A 121 -8.68 18.56 -27.53
C SER A 121 -7.95 18.44 -28.87
N ARG A 122 -8.65 18.58 -30.01
CA ARG A 122 -8.04 18.51 -31.34
C ARG A 122 -7.25 19.78 -31.67
N VAL A 123 -7.77 20.93 -31.26
CA VAL A 123 -7.11 22.23 -31.42
C VAL A 123 -5.86 22.31 -30.53
N LEU A 124 -5.96 21.78 -29.31
CA LEU A 124 -4.84 21.63 -28.38
C LEU A 124 -3.79 20.64 -28.93
N ASP A 125 -4.21 19.49 -29.44
CA ASP A 125 -3.32 18.49 -30.02
C ASP A 125 -2.49 19.05 -31.19
N ASP A 126 -3.13 19.79 -32.10
CA ASP A 126 -2.43 20.52 -33.18
C ASP A 126 -1.50 21.62 -32.62
N ALA A 127 -1.90 22.29 -31.55
CA ALA A 127 -1.05 23.28 -30.88
C ALA A 127 0.22 22.64 -30.29
N LEU A 128 0.13 21.43 -29.73
CA LEU A 128 1.25 20.72 -29.10
C LEU A 128 2.20 20.09 -30.12
N HIS A 129 1.68 19.59 -31.24
CA HIS A 129 2.46 18.82 -32.23
C HIS A 129 3.11 19.66 -33.35
N ARG A 130 2.78 20.96 -33.44
CA ARG A 130 3.45 21.85 -34.40
C ARG A 130 4.93 22.01 -34.06
N SER A 131 5.76 22.12 -35.10
CA SER A 131 7.22 22.32 -34.98
C SER A 131 7.63 23.58 -34.19
N ARG A 132 6.71 24.53 -33.98
CA ARG A 132 6.84 25.69 -33.08
C ARG A 132 5.59 25.86 -32.21
N GLY A 133 5.04 24.74 -31.75
CA GLY A 133 3.79 24.62 -31.01
C GLY A 133 3.86 25.09 -29.56
N LEU A 134 2.68 25.22 -28.96
CA LEU A 134 2.50 25.57 -27.56
C LEU A 134 2.96 24.40 -26.68
N LYS A 135 3.59 24.68 -25.52
CA LYS A 135 3.97 23.66 -24.53
C LYS A 135 3.22 23.96 -23.24
N ILE A 136 2.40 23.03 -22.77
CA ILE A 136 1.41 23.27 -21.70
C ILE A 136 1.62 22.27 -20.56
N PRO A 137 1.60 22.72 -19.29
CA PRO A 137 1.25 21.89 -18.14
C PRO A 137 -0.29 21.82 -17.96
N GLU A 138 -0.87 20.64 -17.74
CA GLU A 138 -2.31 20.32 -17.85
C GLU A 138 -3.28 20.94 -16.79
N ASP A 139 -4.45 21.45 -17.27
CA ASP A 139 -5.84 21.69 -16.76
C ASP A 139 -6.23 22.36 -15.41
N ASP A 140 -7.38 23.09 -15.49
CA ASP A 140 -8.20 23.85 -14.51
C ASP A 140 -7.48 24.98 -13.71
N SER A 141 -8.10 26.17 -13.60
CA SER A 141 -7.48 27.35 -12.99
C SER A 141 -8.05 27.69 -11.61
N VAL A 142 -7.23 27.49 -10.57
CA VAL A 142 -7.52 27.89 -9.20
C VAL A 142 -6.67 29.10 -8.82
N LEU A 143 -7.31 30.20 -8.44
CA LEU A 143 -6.62 31.41 -7.99
C LEU A 143 -6.48 31.40 -6.47
N PHE A 144 -5.23 31.46 -5.98
CA PHE A 144 -4.90 31.63 -4.57
C PHE A 144 -4.44 33.06 -4.33
N SER A 145 -5.13 33.76 -3.43
CA SER A 145 -4.76 35.14 -3.07
C SER A 145 -5.03 35.43 -1.60
N ARG A 146 -4.40 36.48 -1.06
CA ARG A 146 -4.72 36.98 0.27
C ARG A 146 -6.16 37.50 0.26
N ALA A 147 -6.87 37.30 1.37
CA ALA A 147 -8.23 37.84 1.50
C ALA A 147 -8.11 39.33 1.83
N SER A 148 -7.77 40.15 0.84
CA SER A 148 -7.68 41.60 0.96
C SER A 148 -8.50 42.28 -0.13
N PRO A 149 -9.15 43.42 0.14
CA PRO A 149 -9.94 44.09 -0.87
C PRO A 149 -9.12 44.53 -2.09
N ARG A 150 -7.88 44.97 -1.85
CA ARG A 150 -6.92 45.38 -2.86
C ARG A 150 -6.58 44.25 -3.84
N ASP A 151 -6.31 43.05 -3.33
CA ASP A 151 -5.95 41.91 -4.19
C ASP A 151 -7.15 41.44 -5.01
N VAL A 152 -8.37 41.52 -4.45
CA VAL A 152 -9.61 41.20 -5.16
C VAL A 152 -9.89 42.19 -6.28
N ALA A 153 -9.74 43.49 -6.02
CA ALA A 153 -9.90 44.52 -7.06
C ALA A 153 -8.94 44.27 -8.22
N LYS A 154 -7.69 43.88 -7.94
CA LYS A 154 -6.72 43.52 -8.99
C LYS A 154 -7.14 42.27 -9.76
N ILE A 155 -7.64 41.24 -9.08
CA ILE A 155 -8.19 40.04 -9.74
C ILE A 155 -9.37 40.40 -10.65
N GLN A 156 -10.25 41.30 -10.24
CA GLN A 156 -11.38 41.74 -11.07
C GLN A 156 -10.95 42.55 -12.29
N GLU A 157 -9.98 43.45 -12.13
CA GLU A 157 -9.38 44.18 -13.24
C GLU A 157 -8.79 43.20 -14.27
N ILE A 158 -8.04 42.22 -13.78
CA ILE A 158 -7.44 41.13 -14.56
C ILE A 158 -8.53 40.35 -15.32
N LEU A 159 -9.53 39.83 -14.61
CA LEU A 159 -10.63 39.10 -15.26
C LEU A 159 -11.36 39.96 -16.29
N SER A 160 -11.56 41.26 -16.04
CA SER A 160 -12.18 42.17 -17.00
C SER A 160 -11.34 42.37 -18.26
N VAL A 161 -10.01 42.49 -18.12
CA VAL A 161 -9.09 42.56 -19.25
C VAL A 161 -9.16 41.26 -20.07
N TYR A 162 -9.17 40.10 -19.40
CA TYR A 162 -9.33 38.80 -20.05
C TYR A 162 -10.67 38.67 -20.78
N GLU A 163 -11.78 39.05 -20.17
CA GLU A 163 -13.12 39.00 -20.77
C GLU A 163 -13.20 39.87 -22.03
N LYS A 164 -12.68 41.10 -21.97
CA LYS A 164 -12.64 42.02 -23.11
C LYS A 164 -11.77 41.49 -24.25
N ALA A 165 -10.64 40.85 -23.91
CA ALA A 165 -9.68 40.37 -24.87
C ALA A 165 -10.07 39.03 -25.53
N SER A 166 -10.67 38.12 -24.76
CA SER A 166 -11.06 36.77 -25.22
C SER A 166 -12.49 36.69 -25.75
N GLY A 167 -13.35 37.67 -25.40
CA GLY A 167 -14.79 37.64 -25.68
C GLY A 167 -15.57 36.63 -24.83
N GLN A 168 -14.92 35.96 -23.87
CA GLN A 168 -15.57 35.11 -22.88
C GLN A 168 -16.03 35.93 -21.68
N GLN A 169 -16.92 35.36 -20.87
CA GLN A 169 -17.39 35.97 -19.62
C GLN A 169 -17.12 35.02 -18.46
N VAL A 170 -16.76 35.56 -17.30
CA VAL A 170 -16.74 34.77 -16.06
C VAL A 170 -18.18 34.42 -15.71
N ASN A 171 -18.45 33.12 -15.65
CA ASN A 171 -19.70 32.59 -15.15
C ASN A 171 -19.76 32.80 -13.64
N ARG A 172 -20.43 33.87 -13.21
CA ARG A 172 -20.56 34.23 -11.79
C ARG A 172 -21.43 33.24 -10.99
N GLU A 173 -22.29 32.48 -11.65
CA GLU A 173 -23.11 31.45 -10.99
C GLU A 173 -22.29 30.21 -10.65
N LYS A 174 -21.33 29.84 -11.50
CA LYS A 174 -20.42 28.71 -11.26
C LYS A 174 -19.17 29.11 -10.49
N THR A 175 -18.76 30.38 -10.57
CA THR A 175 -17.58 30.87 -9.88
C THR A 175 -17.86 30.93 -8.38
N THR A 176 -17.01 30.33 -7.58
CA THR A 176 -17.19 30.27 -6.12
C THR A 176 -15.95 30.80 -5.40
N ILE A 177 -16.18 31.40 -4.23
CA ILE A 177 -15.11 31.86 -3.35
C ILE A 177 -15.11 31.11 -2.03
N PHE A 178 -13.91 30.76 -1.57
CA PHE A 178 -13.67 30.13 -0.28
C PHE A 178 -12.70 30.96 0.57
N PHE A 179 -13.09 31.22 1.82
CA PHE A 179 -12.26 31.91 2.80
C PHE A 179 -11.59 30.95 3.78
N SER A 180 -10.35 31.25 4.14
CA SER A 180 -9.67 30.51 5.21
C SER A 180 -10.35 30.79 6.56
N LYS A 181 -10.26 29.84 7.51
CA LYS A 181 -10.83 29.99 8.86
C LYS A 181 -10.37 31.26 9.60
N GLY A 182 -9.18 31.76 9.30
CA GLY A 182 -8.62 32.97 9.92
C GLY A 182 -9.03 34.28 9.24
N THR A 183 -9.95 34.29 8.27
CA THR A 183 -10.39 35.52 7.60
C THR A 183 -11.52 36.18 8.39
N PRO A 184 -11.40 37.44 8.85
CA PRO A 184 -12.45 38.14 9.58
C PRO A 184 -13.76 38.23 8.79
N LEU A 185 -14.91 38.10 9.46
CA LEU A 185 -16.23 38.13 8.82
C LEU A 185 -16.49 39.44 8.06
N ALA A 186 -16.02 40.57 8.58
CA ALA A 186 -16.12 41.86 7.91
C ALA A 186 -15.43 41.83 6.54
N THR A 187 -14.19 41.34 6.48
CA THR A 187 -13.42 41.18 5.24
C THR A 187 -14.07 40.16 4.29
N GLN A 188 -14.71 39.10 4.81
CA GLN A 188 -15.44 38.16 3.96
C GLN A 188 -16.65 38.80 3.30
N ALA A 189 -17.42 39.61 4.05
CA ALA A 189 -18.58 40.32 3.54
C ALA A 189 -18.17 41.34 2.48
N GLU A 190 -17.14 42.14 2.75
CA GLU A 190 -16.59 43.12 1.81
C GLU A 190 -16.14 42.46 0.49
N ILE A 191 -15.37 41.37 0.58
CA ILE A 191 -14.89 40.65 -0.61
C ILE A 191 -16.04 39.97 -1.37
N LYS A 192 -17.05 39.46 -0.66
CA LYS A 192 -18.24 38.87 -1.25
C LYS A 192 -19.01 39.90 -2.06
N ASP A 193 -19.24 41.09 -1.50
CA ASP A 193 -19.96 42.16 -2.17
C ASP A 193 -19.21 42.66 -3.40
N MET A 194 -17.88 42.80 -3.30
CA MET A 194 -17.08 43.19 -4.47
C MET A 194 -17.16 42.17 -5.61
N LEU A 195 -16.98 40.87 -5.34
CA LEU A 195 -16.97 39.84 -6.39
C LEU A 195 -18.36 39.49 -6.91
N GLY A 196 -19.39 39.60 -6.06
CA GLY A 196 -20.76 39.20 -6.39
C GLY A 196 -20.87 37.72 -6.74
N VAL A 197 -20.07 36.86 -6.08
CA VAL A 197 -20.05 35.41 -6.30
C VAL A 197 -20.45 34.66 -5.02
N PRO A 198 -21.06 33.48 -5.14
CA PRO A 198 -21.43 32.68 -3.97
C PRO A 198 -20.20 32.31 -3.12
N VAL A 199 -20.31 32.60 -1.81
CA VAL A 199 -19.36 32.12 -0.80
C VAL A 199 -19.75 30.72 -0.39
N ILE A 200 -18.85 29.76 -0.60
CA ILE A 200 -19.08 28.38 -0.22
C ILE A 200 -18.53 28.10 1.18
N LYS A 201 -19.42 27.66 2.09
CA LYS A 201 -19.04 27.25 3.46
C LYS A 201 -18.49 25.83 3.51
N GLN A 202 -18.89 24.97 2.57
CA GLN A 202 -18.42 23.60 2.42
C GLN A 202 -17.80 23.43 1.03
N TYR A 203 -16.67 22.73 0.99
CA TYR A 203 -15.83 22.57 -0.18
C TYR A 203 -16.57 22.00 -1.39
N GLU A 204 -16.55 22.73 -2.51
CA GLU A 204 -16.89 22.17 -3.80
C GLU A 204 -15.73 21.37 -4.40
N LYS A 205 -16.08 20.59 -5.42
CA LYS A 205 -15.19 19.67 -6.12
C LYS A 205 -14.22 20.43 -7.00
N TYR A 206 -13.00 19.93 -7.09
CA TYR A 206 -12.06 20.24 -8.15
C TYR A 206 -11.82 18.99 -8.98
N LEU A 207 -12.01 19.06 -10.30
CA LEU A 207 -11.92 17.89 -11.21
C LEU A 207 -12.76 16.67 -10.74
N GLY A 208 -13.87 16.91 -10.03
CA GLY A 208 -14.70 15.83 -9.49
C GLY A 208 -14.22 15.20 -8.17
N LEU A 209 -13.16 15.73 -7.56
CA LEU A 209 -12.63 15.32 -6.26
C LEU A 209 -12.88 16.39 -5.17
N PRO A 210 -13.02 16.00 -3.90
CA PRO A 210 -13.15 16.97 -2.82
C PRO A 210 -11.85 17.78 -2.67
N SER A 211 -11.95 19.10 -2.84
CA SER A 211 -10.80 20.02 -2.74
C SER A 211 -10.14 19.99 -1.35
N LEU A 212 -10.92 19.75 -0.30
CA LEU A 212 -10.45 19.52 1.07
C LEU A 212 -11.30 18.44 1.74
N VAL A 213 -10.63 17.44 2.31
CA VAL A 213 -11.27 16.33 3.03
C VAL A 213 -11.31 16.67 4.51
N GLY A 214 -12.53 16.92 5.02
CA GLY A 214 -12.79 17.23 6.42
C GLY A 214 -12.76 16.00 7.34
N GLN A 215 -13.17 16.20 8.60
CA GLN A 215 -13.26 15.11 9.59
C GLN A 215 -14.28 14.03 9.17
N ASN A 216 -15.41 14.43 8.59
CA ASN A 216 -16.42 13.51 8.07
C ASN A 216 -16.07 13.02 6.66
N ARG A 217 -15.10 12.10 6.60
CA ARG A 217 -14.60 11.51 5.34
C ARG A 217 -15.67 10.77 4.55
N MET A 218 -16.70 10.21 5.22
CA MET A 218 -17.78 9.51 4.53
C MET A 218 -18.59 10.47 3.66
N MET A 219 -18.92 11.66 4.18
CA MET A 219 -19.64 12.69 3.42
C MET A 219 -18.81 13.24 2.27
N SER A 220 -17.49 13.43 2.47
CA SER A 220 -16.60 13.93 1.41
C SER A 220 -16.54 13.07 0.15
N PHE A 221 -16.93 11.78 0.24
CA PHE A 221 -16.87 10.83 -0.87
C PHE A 221 -18.22 10.18 -1.19
N SER A 222 -19.34 10.68 -0.64
CA SER A 222 -20.68 10.08 -0.83
C SER A 222 -21.08 10.01 -2.31
N GLN A 223 -20.67 11.00 -3.10
CA GLN A 223 -21.02 11.11 -4.51
C GLN A 223 -20.38 9.99 -5.35
N ILE A 224 -19.27 9.40 -4.93
CA ILE A 224 -18.70 8.23 -5.60
C ILE A 224 -19.72 7.09 -5.53
N LYS A 225 -20.29 6.84 -4.35
CA LYS A 225 -21.36 5.85 -4.16
C LYS A 225 -22.57 6.18 -5.04
N GLU A 226 -23.02 7.43 -5.05
CA GLU A 226 -24.17 7.86 -5.85
C GLU A 226 -23.96 7.67 -7.36
N ARG A 227 -22.76 7.98 -7.88
CA ARG A 227 -22.42 7.76 -9.30
C ARG A 227 -22.42 6.27 -9.65
N VAL A 228 -21.85 5.41 -8.79
CA VAL A 228 -21.93 3.96 -9.00
C VAL A 228 -23.39 3.49 -8.95
N TRP A 229 -24.17 3.95 -7.97
CA TRP A 229 -25.58 3.58 -7.84
C TRP A 229 -26.41 3.95 -9.07
N SER A 230 -26.25 5.18 -9.58
CA SER A 230 -26.94 5.68 -10.76
C SER A 230 -26.68 4.78 -11.99
N LYS A 231 -25.42 4.36 -12.20
CA LYS A 231 -25.08 3.42 -13.27
C LYS A 231 -25.71 2.04 -13.08
N LEU A 232 -25.61 1.48 -11.86
CA LEU A 232 -26.18 0.15 -11.57
C LEU A 232 -27.71 0.14 -11.73
N LYS A 233 -28.40 1.21 -11.29
CA LYS A 233 -29.85 1.34 -11.47
C LYS A 233 -30.22 1.37 -12.95
N GLY A 234 -29.58 2.24 -13.74
CA GLY A 234 -29.85 2.33 -15.19
C GLY A 234 -29.48 1.07 -15.98
N TRP A 235 -28.63 0.19 -15.45
CA TRP A 235 -28.34 -1.11 -16.08
C TRP A 235 -29.32 -2.21 -15.68
N LYS A 236 -29.93 -2.14 -14.50
CA LYS A 236 -31.00 -3.07 -14.11
C LYS A 236 -32.24 -2.94 -14.99
N GLU A 237 -32.43 -1.83 -15.68
CA GLU A 237 -33.54 -1.64 -16.61
C GLU A 237 -33.27 -2.31 -17.97
N LYS A 238 -32.05 -2.83 -18.20
CA LYS A 238 -31.63 -3.50 -19.44
C LYS A 238 -31.54 -5.01 -19.24
N LEU A 239 -31.99 -5.79 -20.22
CA LEU A 239 -31.81 -7.25 -20.24
C LEU A 239 -30.34 -7.58 -20.51
N LEU A 240 -29.54 -7.74 -19.44
CA LEU A 240 -28.11 -8.01 -19.52
C LEU A 240 -27.79 -9.47 -19.24
N SER A 241 -26.97 -10.08 -20.11
CA SER A 241 -26.33 -11.37 -19.86
C SER A 241 -25.34 -11.28 -18.70
N GLN A 242 -24.99 -12.42 -18.09
CA GLN A 242 -23.97 -12.45 -17.03
C GLN A 242 -22.61 -11.93 -17.49
N ALA A 243 -22.20 -12.27 -18.71
CA ALA A 243 -20.98 -11.74 -19.33
C ALA A 243 -21.04 -10.21 -19.48
N GLY A 244 -22.20 -9.67 -19.91
CA GLY A 244 -22.41 -8.23 -20.01
C GLY A 244 -22.30 -7.51 -18.67
N LYS A 245 -22.85 -8.10 -17.59
CA LYS A 245 -22.69 -7.57 -16.23
C LYS A 245 -21.23 -7.57 -15.79
N GLU A 246 -20.46 -8.61 -16.10
CA GLU A 246 -19.04 -8.72 -15.71
C GLU A 246 -18.24 -7.54 -16.30
N ILE A 247 -18.44 -7.29 -17.60
CA ILE A 247 -17.77 -6.23 -18.35
C ILE A 247 -18.13 -4.85 -17.76
N LEU A 248 -19.43 -4.57 -17.57
CA LEU A 248 -19.90 -3.29 -17.04
C LEU A 248 -19.39 -3.01 -15.62
N ILE A 249 -19.35 -4.04 -14.77
CA ILE A 249 -18.80 -3.91 -13.41
C ILE A 249 -17.33 -3.50 -13.48
N LYS A 250 -16.51 -4.21 -14.26
CA LYS A 250 -15.06 -3.99 -14.30
C LYS A 250 -14.69 -2.68 -15.00
N ALA A 251 -15.30 -2.42 -16.16
CA ALA A 251 -14.95 -1.29 -17.02
C ALA A 251 -15.51 0.04 -16.50
N VAL A 252 -16.65 0.00 -15.81
CA VAL A 252 -17.35 1.23 -15.39
C VAL A 252 -17.50 1.30 -13.87
N ALA A 253 -18.19 0.36 -13.23
CA ALA A 253 -18.51 0.50 -11.79
C ALA A 253 -17.25 0.54 -10.91
N GLN A 254 -16.26 -0.30 -11.19
CA GLN A 254 -14.97 -0.34 -10.48
C GLN A 254 -13.97 0.71 -10.97
N ALA A 255 -14.21 1.34 -12.13
CA ALA A 255 -13.38 2.42 -12.66
C ALA A 255 -13.78 3.80 -12.10
N ILE A 256 -15.08 4.04 -11.85
CA ILE A 256 -15.58 5.30 -11.25
C ILE A 256 -14.80 5.73 -10.00
N PRO A 257 -14.58 4.87 -8.98
CA PRO A 257 -13.83 5.28 -7.79
C PRO A 257 -12.31 5.39 -8.03
N ALA A 258 -11.77 4.84 -9.13
CA ALA A 258 -10.32 4.72 -9.34
C ALA A 258 -9.63 6.10 -9.37
N PHE A 259 -10.26 7.10 -9.96
CA PHE A 259 -9.74 8.47 -9.99
C PHE A 259 -9.52 9.03 -8.58
N ALA A 260 -10.52 8.92 -7.70
CA ALA A 260 -10.40 9.33 -6.30
C ALA A 260 -9.45 8.46 -5.49
N MET A 261 -9.43 7.15 -5.77
CA MET A 261 -8.54 6.19 -5.11
C MET A 261 -7.06 6.41 -5.43
N ASN A 262 -6.73 7.02 -6.57
CA ASN A 262 -5.36 7.42 -6.87
C ASN A 262 -4.86 8.50 -5.90
N CYS A 263 -5.72 9.44 -5.49
CA CYS A 263 -5.31 10.57 -4.65
C CYS A 263 -5.60 10.35 -3.16
N PHE A 264 -6.61 9.54 -2.83
CA PHE A 264 -7.15 9.42 -1.48
C PHE A 264 -7.42 7.98 -1.07
N LYS A 265 -7.23 7.69 0.22
CA LYS A 265 -7.65 6.44 0.84
C LYS A 265 -9.13 6.57 1.18
N LEU A 266 -10.00 5.87 0.48
CA LEU A 266 -11.42 5.90 0.76
C LEU A 266 -11.73 5.21 2.11
N PRO A 267 -12.78 5.64 2.83
CA PRO A 267 -13.20 4.96 4.04
C PRO A 267 -13.57 3.50 3.76
N LYS A 268 -13.14 2.57 4.65
CA LYS A 268 -13.43 1.13 4.52
C LYS A 268 -14.93 0.86 4.33
N ARG A 269 -15.78 1.56 5.09
CA ARG A 269 -17.24 1.46 4.98
C ARG A 269 -17.75 1.85 3.59
N LEU A 270 -17.20 2.89 2.97
CA LEU A 270 -17.59 3.31 1.61
C LEU A 270 -17.25 2.23 0.58
N CYS A 271 -16.04 1.65 0.65
CA CYS A 271 -15.65 0.53 -0.23
C CYS A 271 -16.62 -0.65 -0.06
N GLN A 272 -16.93 -1.03 1.18
CA GLN A 272 -17.86 -2.13 1.49
C GLN A 272 -19.27 -1.85 0.96
N TYR A 273 -19.77 -0.61 1.03
CA TYR A 273 -21.07 -0.24 0.46
C TYR A 273 -21.08 -0.37 -1.06
N ILE A 274 -20.05 0.14 -1.75
CA ILE A 274 -19.96 0.04 -3.21
C ILE A 274 -19.86 -1.43 -3.64
N GLU A 275 -19.04 -2.24 -2.96
CA GLU A 275 -18.96 -3.68 -3.20
C GLU A 275 -20.28 -4.40 -2.93
N ALA A 276 -21.05 -4.00 -1.92
CA ALA A 276 -22.38 -4.55 -1.67
C ALA A 276 -23.37 -4.25 -2.81
N MET A 277 -23.33 -3.03 -3.35
CA MET A 277 -24.16 -2.64 -4.50
C MET A 277 -23.78 -3.44 -5.75
N ILE A 278 -22.48 -3.59 -6.01
CA ILE A 278 -21.97 -4.41 -7.13
C ILE A 278 -22.40 -5.87 -6.97
N ARG A 279 -22.28 -6.44 -5.76
CA ARG A 279 -22.73 -7.82 -5.47
C ARG A 279 -24.21 -8.01 -5.72
N LYS A 280 -25.04 -7.09 -5.23
CA LYS A 280 -26.49 -7.12 -5.44
C LYS A 280 -26.84 -7.04 -6.93
N PHE A 281 -26.09 -6.27 -7.71
CA PHE A 281 -26.28 -6.17 -9.16
C PHE A 281 -25.81 -7.44 -9.91
N TRP A 282 -24.68 -8.02 -9.52
CA TRP A 282 -24.13 -9.24 -10.13
C TRP A 282 -25.08 -10.43 -9.95
N TRP A 283 -25.53 -10.67 -8.72
CA TRP A 283 -26.41 -11.80 -8.39
C TRP A 283 -27.89 -11.52 -8.67
N GLY A 284 -28.31 -10.25 -8.71
CA GLY A 284 -29.69 -9.85 -8.95
C GLY A 284 -30.07 -9.81 -10.44
N ASN A 285 -31.34 -10.06 -10.75
CA ASN A 285 -31.94 -9.73 -12.06
C ASN A 285 -32.83 -8.48 -11.92
N ASN A 286 -33.61 -8.13 -12.95
CA ASN A 286 -34.49 -6.96 -12.97
C ASN A 286 -35.62 -7.00 -11.90
N SER A 287 -35.81 -8.13 -11.19
CA SER A 287 -36.77 -8.26 -10.10
C SER A 287 -36.13 -7.90 -8.74
N ASP A 288 -36.90 -7.22 -7.88
CA ASP A 288 -36.46 -6.75 -6.57
C ASP A 288 -36.32 -7.85 -5.49
N SER A 289 -36.41 -9.13 -5.87
CA SER A 289 -36.25 -10.24 -4.93
C SER A 289 -34.79 -10.37 -4.46
N LYS A 290 -34.60 -10.61 -3.16
CA LYS A 290 -33.29 -10.92 -2.57
C LYS A 290 -32.81 -12.26 -3.16
N LYS A 291 -31.82 -12.22 -4.06
CA LYS A 291 -31.16 -13.43 -4.58
C LYS A 291 -30.01 -13.88 -3.70
N ILE A 292 -29.84 -15.20 -3.60
CA ILE A 292 -28.76 -15.84 -2.84
C ILE A 292 -27.41 -15.53 -3.49
N HIS A 293 -26.42 -15.18 -2.67
CA HIS A 293 -25.04 -15.01 -3.11
C HIS A 293 -24.31 -16.35 -3.00
N TRP A 294 -24.21 -17.09 -4.10
CA TRP A 294 -23.66 -18.45 -4.11
C TRP A 294 -22.15 -18.53 -3.81
N VAL A 295 -21.39 -17.50 -4.16
CA VAL A 295 -19.93 -17.50 -4.01
C VAL A 295 -19.48 -16.30 -3.17
N ASN A 296 -18.52 -16.55 -2.26
CA ASN A 296 -17.92 -15.51 -1.44
C ASN A 296 -17.23 -14.44 -2.30
N TRP A 297 -17.45 -13.17 -1.97
CA TRP A 297 -16.88 -12.03 -2.72
C TRP A 297 -15.37 -12.07 -2.85
N ARG A 298 -14.65 -12.57 -1.84
CA ARG A 298 -13.19 -12.70 -1.88
C ARG A 298 -12.74 -13.65 -2.99
N ILE A 299 -13.50 -14.71 -3.25
CA ILE A 299 -13.23 -15.67 -4.34
C ILE A 299 -13.53 -15.00 -5.69
N MET A 300 -14.65 -14.27 -5.79
CA MET A 300 -14.99 -13.50 -6.99
C MET A 300 -13.92 -12.47 -7.38
N CYS A 301 -13.19 -11.94 -6.39
CA CYS A 301 -12.12 -10.99 -6.61
C CYS A 301 -10.77 -11.60 -7.03
N LYS A 302 -10.60 -12.93 -6.94
CA LYS A 302 -9.40 -13.61 -7.44
C LYS A 302 -9.32 -13.51 -8.96
N SER A 303 -8.11 -13.66 -9.51
CA SER A 303 -7.90 -13.69 -10.96
C SER A 303 -8.64 -14.86 -11.60
N LYS A 304 -8.95 -14.77 -12.90
CA LYS A 304 -9.54 -15.91 -13.64
C LYS A 304 -8.65 -17.16 -13.61
N ARG A 305 -7.33 -16.97 -13.66
CA ARG A 305 -6.35 -18.07 -13.53
C ARG A 305 -6.37 -18.74 -12.15
N SER A 306 -6.86 -18.03 -11.13
CA SER A 306 -6.96 -18.51 -9.75
C SER A 306 -8.41 -18.89 -9.37
N GLY A 307 -9.27 -19.15 -10.36
CA GLY A 307 -10.66 -19.57 -10.16
C GLY A 307 -11.64 -18.46 -9.75
N GLY A 308 -11.26 -17.19 -9.86
CA GLY A 308 -12.14 -16.05 -9.58
C GLY A 308 -12.68 -15.36 -10.84
N MET A 309 -13.45 -14.30 -10.65
CA MET A 309 -14.00 -13.52 -11.77
C MET A 309 -13.15 -12.30 -12.13
N GLY A 310 -12.09 -12.01 -11.38
CA GLY A 310 -11.22 -10.84 -11.60
C GLY A 310 -11.87 -9.51 -11.22
N PHE A 311 -12.90 -9.52 -10.36
CA PHE A 311 -13.38 -8.28 -9.75
C PHE A 311 -12.32 -7.72 -8.79
N ARG A 312 -12.29 -6.40 -8.63
CA ARG A 312 -11.37 -5.76 -7.68
C ARG A 312 -11.97 -5.68 -6.29
N ASP A 313 -11.23 -6.14 -5.27
CA ASP A 313 -11.44 -5.71 -3.89
C ASP A 313 -11.06 -4.23 -3.80
N LEU A 314 -12.03 -3.37 -3.52
CA LEU A 314 -11.87 -1.92 -3.59
C LEU A 314 -10.92 -1.38 -2.52
N LYS A 315 -10.78 -2.06 -1.38
CA LYS A 315 -9.83 -1.66 -0.33
C LYS A 315 -8.40 -1.95 -0.78
N ASN A 316 -8.16 -3.14 -1.32
CA ASN A 316 -6.84 -3.54 -1.82
C ASN A 316 -6.47 -2.75 -3.07
N PHE A 317 -7.42 -2.55 -3.99
CA PHE A 317 -7.25 -1.75 -5.20
C PHE A 317 -6.89 -0.30 -4.88
N ASN A 318 -7.57 0.33 -3.91
CA ASN A 318 -7.22 1.68 -3.46
C ASN A 318 -5.81 1.75 -2.88
N THR A 319 -5.42 0.76 -2.05
CA THR A 319 -4.06 0.71 -1.48
C THR A 319 -3.02 0.53 -2.58
N ALA A 320 -3.30 -0.28 -3.61
CA ALA A 320 -2.41 -0.46 -4.76
C ALA A 320 -2.25 0.83 -5.60
N LEU A 321 -3.34 1.56 -5.85
CA LEU A 321 -3.30 2.84 -6.57
C LEU A 321 -2.51 3.92 -5.80
N LEU A 322 -2.70 3.99 -4.48
CA LEU A 322 -1.90 4.87 -3.62
C LEU A 322 -0.43 4.44 -3.59
N GLY A 323 -0.18 3.12 -3.63
CA GLY A 323 1.16 2.57 -3.79
C GLY A 323 1.82 3.01 -5.10
N LYS A 324 1.08 2.98 -6.21
CA LYS A 324 1.56 3.52 -7.50
C LYS A 324 2.01 4.98 -7.37
N GLN A 325 1.20 5.84 -6.71
CA GLN A 325 1.59 7.24 -6.49
C GLN A 325 2.82 7.38 -5.60
N LEU A 326 2.93 6.56 -4.54
CA LEU A 326 4.11 6.54 -3.68
C LEU A 326 5.37 6.13 -4.47
N TRP A 327 5.24 5.16 -5.38
CA TRP A 327 6.32 4.71 -6.25
C TRP A 327 6.75 5.79 -7.25
N CYS A 328 5.80 6.48 -7.89
CA CYS A 328 6.09 7.65 -8.73
C CYS A 328 6.80 8.74 -7.93
N LEU A 329 6.34 9.04 -6.71
CA LEU A 329 7.01 10.00 -5.81
C LEU A 329 8.43 9.57 -5.41
N TYR A 330 8.75 8.29 -5.43
CA TYR A 330 10.09 7.80 -5.12
C TYR A 330 11.03 7.93 -6.34
N HIS A 331 10.54 7.61 -7.55
CA HIS A 331 11.37 7.53 -8.77
C HIS A 331 11.36 8.77 -9.68
N GLU A 332 10.40 9.69 -9.55
CA GLU A 332 10.26 10.85 -10.43
C GLU A 332 10.55 12.18 -9.68
N PRO A 333 11.83 12.47 -9.35
CA PRO A 333 12.20 13.63 -8.54
C PRO A 333 11.96 14.97 -9.25
N THR A 334 11.88 14.97 -10.58
CA THR A 334 11.64 16.17 -11.41
C THR A 334 10.17 16.59 -11.41
N SER A 335 9.25 15.69 -11.06
CA SER A 335 7.83 15.99 -11.03
C SER A 335 7.50 17.10 -10.02
N LEU A 336 6.54 17.96 -10.38
CA LEU A 336 6.05 19.01 -9.47
C LEU A 336 5.55 18.43 -8.15
N LEU A 337 4.84 17.28 -8.23
CA LEU A 337 4.31 16.58 -7.07
C LEU A 337 5.44 16.17 -6.11
N HIS A 338 6.53 15.57 -6.61
CA HIS A 338 7.69 15.23 -5.79
C HIS A 338 8.31 16.47 -5.15
N ARG A 339 8.60 17.50 -5.93
CA ARG A 339 9.27 18.72 -5.44
C ARG A 339 8.47 19.38 -4.29
N VAL A 340 7.15 19.47 -4.43
CA VAL A 340 6.26 20.03 -3.40
C VAL A 340 6.18 19.13 -2.17
N TYR A 341 5.98 17.83 -2.36
CA TYR A 341 5.83 16.88 -1.24
C TYR A 341 7.14 16.66 -0.48
N LYS A 342 8.28 16.62 -1.18
CA LYS A 342 9.60 16.53 -0.57
C LYS A 342 9.85 17.72 0.35
N ALA A 343 9.73 18.94 -0.17
CA ALA A 343 9.94 20.15 0.62
C ALA A 343 9.04 20.21 1.87
N LYS A 344 7.79 19.75 1.76
CA LYS A 344 6.82 19.85 2.85
C LYS A 344 6.86 18.70 3.85
N PHE A 345 7.00 17.45 3.38
CA PHE A 345 6.72 16.26 4.19
C PHE A 345 7.95 15.39 4.44
N PHE A 346 8.92 15.35 3.53
CA PHE A 346 10.18 14.61 3.69
C PHE A 346 11.37 15.42 3.16
N PRO A 347 11.67 16.58 3.78
CA PRO A 347 12.70 17.48 3.28
C PRO A 347 14.09 16.84 3.32
N GLN A 348 14.31 15.99 4.33
CA GLN A 348 15.49 15.15 4.47
C GLN A 348 15.11 13.70 4.19
N GLY A 349 15.89 13.04 3.34
CA GLY A 349 15.70 11.65 2.95
C GLY A 349 14.67 11.44 1.84
N THR A 350 14.09 10.23 1.85
CA THR A 350 13.13 9.75 0.84
C THR A 350 11.72 9.62 1.37
N ILE A 351 10.72 9.46 0.49
CA ILE A 351 9.34 9.20 0.90
C ILE A 351 9.19 7.89 1.70
N LEU A 352 10.10 6.92 1.52
CA LEU A 352 10.11 5.68 2.30
C LEU A 352 10.53 5.92 3.76
N GLU A 353 11.39 6.90 4.00
CA GLU A 353 11.87 7.26 5.35
C GLU A 353 10.97 8.30 6.04
N ALA A 354 10.01 8.88 5.32
CA ALA A 354 9.17 9.97 5.81
C ALA A 354 8.38 9.60 7.08
N SER A 355 8.37 10.47 8.09
CA SER A 355 7.64 10.20 9.34
C SER A 355 6.12 10.12 9.13
N SER A 356 5.50 9.03 9.62
CA SER A 356 4.05 8.82 9.60
C SER A 356 3.28 9.79 10.51
N HIS A 357 3.95 10.39 11.49
CA HIS A 357 3.33 11.23 12.53
C HIS A 357 3.15 12.69 12.11
N ARG A 358 3.70 13.08 10.96
CA ARG A 358 3.64 14.46 10.49
C ARG A 358 2.20 14.83 10.12
N ARG A 359 1.64 15.85 10.79
CA ARG A 359 0.34 16.42 10.41
C ARG A 359 0.42 16.90 8.97
N GLY A 360 -0.55 16.51 8.15
CA GLY A 360 -0.53 16.77 6.71
C GLY A 360 -1.91 16.70 6.08
N SER A 361 -1.96 16.95 4.78
CA SER A 361 -3.21 16.82 4.02
C SER A 361 -3.70 15.38 4.05
N TYR A 362 -5.00 15.17 3.83
CA TYR A 362 -5.54 13.82 3.74
C TYR A 362 -4.94 13.02 2.58
N ALA A 363 -4.58 13.68 1.49
CA ALA A 363 -3.84 13.07 0.38
C ALA A 363 -2.48 12.51 0.84
N TRP A 364 -1.67 13.30 1.55
CA TRP A 364 -0.41 12.83 2.14
C TRP A 364 -0.62 11.63 3.07
N GLN A 365 -1.57 11.74 3.99
CA GLN A 365 -1.91 10.65 4.92
C GLN A 365 -2.42 9.39 4.19
N SER A 366 -3.00 9.55 3.00
CA SER A 366 -3.47 8.44 2.18
C SER A 366 -2.30 7.73 1.51
N ILE A 367 -1.41 8.49 0.85
CA ILE A 367 -0.23 7.97 0.15
C ILE A 367 0.71 7.26 1.13
N ILE A 368 1.04 7.89 2.27
CA ILE A 368 1.99 7.30 3.23
C ILE A 368 1.47 5.99 3.85
N LYS A 369 0.15 5.80 3.92
CA LYS A 369 -0.46 4.54 4.39
C LYS A 369 -0.28 3.36 3.44
N ALA A 370 0.12 3.59 2.18
CA ALA A 370 0.46 2.52 1.25
C ALA A 370 1.94 2.12 1.30
N ARG A 371 2.77 2.90 2.01
CA ARG A 371 4.21 2.68 2.12
C ARG A 371 4.55 1.28 2.62
N ASP A 372 3.96 0.86 3.72
CA ASP A 372 4.32 -0.40 4.37
C ASP A 372 3.99 -1.60 3.48
N SER A 373 2.97 -1.49 2.63
CA SER A 373 2.64 -2.50 1.62
C SER A 373 3.73 -2.61 0.56
N ILE A 374 4.32 -1.49 0.13
CA ILE A 374 5.45 -1.47 -0.81
C ILE A 374 6.70 -2.01 -0.15
N ILE A 375 7.08 -1.51 1.04
CA ILE A 375 8.30 -1.95 1.75
C ILE A 375 8.28 -3.47 2.02
N LYS A 376 7.10 -4.04 2.30
CA LYS A 376 6.96 -5.49 2.52
C LYS A 376 7.22 -6.33 1.27
N GLY A 377 6.98 -5.80 0.08
CA GLY A 377 7.15 -6.53 -1.20
C GLY A 377 8.33 -6.06 -2.05
N ALA A 378 8.94 -4.92 -1.74
CA ALA A 378 10.07 -4.36 -2.46
C ALA A 378 11.39 -4.99 -1.99
N CYS A 379 12.25 -5.31 -2.96
CA CYS A 379 13.63 -5.71 -2.73
C CYS A 379 14.51 -4.95 -3.72
N TRP A 380 15.67 -4.49 -3.26
CA TRP A 380 16.69 -3.90 -4.11
C TRP A 380 17.33 -5.00 -4.96
N ARG A 381 17.55 -4.68 -6.22
CA ARG A 381 18.45 -5.44 -7.09
C ARG A 381 19.80 -4.73 -7.05
N VAL A 382 20.84 -5.44 -6.64
CA VAL A 382 22.19 -4.87 -6.58
C VAL A 382 22.69 -4.57 -8.00
N GLY A 383 23.06 -3.32 -8.24
CA GLY A 383 23.85 -2.87 -9.38
C GLY A 383 25.28 -2.55 -8.92
N ASP A 384 25.59 -1.27 -8.80
CA ASP A 384 26.86 -0.79 -8.21
C ASP A 384 26.88 -0.78 -6.67
N GLY A 385 25.71 -0.94 -6.03
CA GLY A 385 25.55 -0.96 -4.58
C GLY A 385 25.66 0.40 -3.88
N ALA A 386 25.93 1.51 -4.58
CA ALA A 386 26.26 2.80 -3.98
C ALA A 386 25.10 3.44 -3.19
N GLN A 387 23.87 3.13 -3.59
CA GLN A 387 22.65 3.66 -2.94
C GLN A 387 22.04 2.70 -1.91
N ILE A 388 22.59 1.49 -1.77
CA ILE A 388 22.00 0.43 -0.96
C ILE A 388 22.78 0.39 0.35
N ASN A 389 22.12 0.67 1.47
CA ASN A 389 22.72 0.40 2.78
C ASN A 389 22.81 -1.11 2.96
N ILE A 390 23.96 -1.60 3.41
CA ILE A 390 24.17 -3.02 3.72
C ILE A 390 23.11 -3.48 4.73
N LEU A 391 22.85 -2.66 5.75
CA LEU A 391 21.91 -2.91 6.83
C LEU A 391 20.52 -2.34 6.58
N ASN A 392 19.54 -2.93 7.28
CA ASN A 392 18.13 -2.51 7.35
C ASN A 392 17.39 -2.45 6.00
N THR A 393 18.05 -2.80 4.91
CA THR A 393 17.55 -2.74 3.53
C THR A 393 17.39 -4.16 2.98
N ARG A 394 16.33 -4.39 2.21
CA ARG A 394 16.11 -5.68 1.54
C ARG A 394 16.87 -5.68 0.23
N TRP A 395 17.94 -6.45 0.09
CA TRP A 395 18.73 -6.51 -1.15
C TRP A 395 19.28 -7.91 -1.46
N LEU A 396 19.09 -8.87 -0.56
CA LEU A 396 19.44 -10.28 -0.78
C LEU A 396 18.30 -11.00 -1.51
N PHE A 397 18.66 -11.95 -2.37
CA PHE A 397 17.71 -12.62 -3.26
C PHE A 397 16.92 -13.76 -2.60
N GLU A 398 17.41 -14.30 -1.48
CA GLU A 398 16.77 -15.45 -0.85
C GLU A 398 15.38 -15.13 -0.30
N PRO A 399 14.36 -15.92 -0.65
CA PRO A 399 13.06 -15.88 0.03
C PRO A 399 13.29 -16.03 1.54
N HIS A 400 12.69 -15.14 2.34
CA HIS A 400 12.79 -15.11 3.81
C HIS A 400 14.11 -14.57 4.42
N HIS A 401 15.21 -14.46 3.66
CA HIS A 401 16.49 -13.87 4.10
C HIS A 401 16.90 -12.63 3.32
N GLN A 402 15.93 -11.75 3.00
CA GLN A 402 16.18 -10.60 2.13
C GLN A 402 17.01 -9.48 2.78
N LYS A 403 17.25 -9.56 4.10
CA LYS A 403 18.06 -8.62 4.88
C LYS A 403 19.12 -9.40 5.65
N ILE A 404 20.23 -8.75 5.96
CA ILE A 404 21.19 -9.29 6.92
C ILE A 404 20.54 -9.27 8.31
N LEU A 405 20.56 -10.43 8.98
CA LEU A 405 19.97 -10.64 10.30
C LEU A 405 21.01 -10.67 11.44
N SER A 406 22.29 -10.88 11.11
CA SER A 406 23.38 -10.89 12.08
C SER A 406 23.71 -9.48 12.62
N PRO A 407 24.10 -9.34 13.89
CA PRO A 407 24.66 -8.10 14.42
C PRO A 407 26.04 -7.83 13.78
N ILE A 408 26.11 -6.89 12.84
CA ILE A 408 27.35 -6.59 12.10
C ILE A 408 28.26 -5.66 12.92
N PRO A 409 29.61 -5.84 12.88
CA PRO A 409 30.56 -4.93 13.50
C PRO A 409 30.36 -3.46 13.07
N ASP A 410 30.68 -2.53 13.99
CA ASP A 410 30.48 -1.08 13.88
C ASP A 410 30.92 -0.43 12.54
N PRO A 411 32.00 -0.88 11.84
CA PRO A 411 32.42 -0.28 10.58
C PRO A 411 31.33 -0.28 9.50
N PHE A 412 30.43 -1.26 9.50
CA PHE A 412 29.40 -1.40 8.45
C PHE A 412 28.05 -0.76 8.80
N ARG A 413 27.91 -0.13 9.97
CA ARG A 413 26.63 0.50 10.38
C ARG A 413 26.13 1.55 9.39
N GLN A 414 27.04 2.19 8.66
CA GLN A 414 26.75 3.21 7.66
C GLN A 414 27.26 2.85 6.25
N SER A 415 27.79 1.63 6.06
CA SER A 415 28.37 1.19 4.80
C SER A 415 27.32 0.86 3.73
N LYS A 416 27.74 1.00 2.49
CA LYS A 416 26.97 0.72 1.28
C LYS A 416 27.37 -0.62 0.69
N VAL A 417 26.47 -1.24 -0.05
CA VAL A 417 26.75 -2.51 -0.74
C VAL A 417 27.92 -2.36 -1.72
N SER A 418 28.15 -1.15 -2.25
CA SER A 418 29.34 -0.81 -3.04
C SER A 418 30.66 -1.08 -2.32
N ASP A 419 30.70 -0.96 -0.99
CA ASP A 419 31.92 -1.17 -0.20
C ASP A 419 32.32 -2.65 -0.15
N LEU A 420 31.37 -3.54 -0.49
CA LEU A 420 31.58 -4.98 -0.63
C LEU A 420 31.99 -5.37 -2.06
N ILE A 421 32.04 -4.43 -3.01
CA ILE A 421 32.32 -4.68 -4.43
C ILE A 421 33.68 -4.08 -4.78
N ILE A 422 34.54 -4.86 -5.43
CA ILE A 422 35.85 -4.39 -5.90
C ILE A 422 35.63 -3.49 -7.14
N PRO A 423 35.99 -2.18 -7.10
CA PRO A 423 35.64 -1.24 -8.17
C PRO A 423 36.22 -1.60 -9.55
N SER A 424 37.40 -2.23 -9.59
CA SER A 424 38.09 -2.59 -10.84
C SER A 424 37.50 -3.83 -11.53
N THR A 425 36.93 -4.76 -10.76
CA THR A 425 36.47 -6.06 -11.29
C THR A 425 34.96 -6.23 -11.24
N HIS A 426 34.24 -5.33 -10.54
CA HIS A 426 32.81 -5.45 -10.27
C HIS A 426 32.40 -6.79 -9.63
N ARG A 427 33.34 -7.48 -8.98
CA ARG A 427 33.07 -8.69 -8.22
C ARG A 427 32.99 -8.38 -6.74
N TRP A 428 32.28 -9.22 -5.99
CA TRP A 428 32.29 -9.19 -4.54
C TRP A 428 33.71 -9.34 -4.01
N ASN A 429 34.07 -8.53 -3.02
CA ASN A 429 35.31 -8.66 -2.28
C ASN A 429 35.15 -9.82 -1.30
N THR A 430 35.34 -11.05 -1.80
CA THR A 430 35.18 -12.28 -1.03
C THR A 430 36.09 -12.28 0.18
N ASP A 431 37.33 -11.81 0.06
CA ASP A 431 38.29 -11.78 1.17
C ASP A 431 37.80 -10.86 2.31
N LEU A 432 37.24 -9.69 1.97
CA LEU A 432 36.64 -8.78 2.96
C LEU A 432 35.38 -9.40 3.58
N ILE A 433 34.50 -9.98 2.77
CA ILE A 433 33.26 -10.60 3.24
C ILE A 433 33.59 -11.77 4.17
N ASP A 434 34.48 -12.67 3.77
CA ASP A 434 34.89 -13.84 4.52
C ASP A 434 35.65 -13.44 5.78
N TYR A 435 36.56 -12.45 5.72
CA TYR A 435 37.21 -11.91 6.92
C TYR A 435 36.20 -11.39 7.93
N GLN A 436 35.17 -10.67 7.48
CA GLN A 436 34.15 -10.09 8.35
C GLN A 436 33.16 -11.14 8.88
N ILE A 437 32.77 -12.12 8.06
CA ILE A 437 31.96 -13.26 8.49
C ILE A 437 32.74 -14.10 9.51
N ASN A 438 34.03 -14.35 9.28
CA ASN A 438 34.89 -15.08 10.20
C ASN A 438 35.15 -14.31 11.49
N ALA A 439 35.41 -13.01 11.41
CA ALA A 439 35.57 -12.16 12.60
C ALA A 439 34.26 -12.08 13.41
N PHE A 440 33.11 -11.99 12.74
CA PHE A 440 31.81 -12.05 13.39
C PHE A 440 31.54 -13.44 14.00
N ALA A 441 31.77 -14.51 13.25
CA ALA A 441 31.61 -15.88 13.73
C ALA A 441 32.53 -16.13 14.92
N GLN A 442 33.76 -15.65 14.89
CA GLN A 442 34.71 -15.73 15.99
C GLN A 442 34.25 -14.90 17.17
N SER A 443 33.84 -13.64 16.98
CA SER A 443 33.29 -12.81 18.07
C SER A 443 32.02 -13.39 18.67
N TYR A 444 31.17 -14.03 17.87
CA TYR A 444 29.95 -14.68 18.34
C TYR A 444 30.26 -16.02 19.02
N LEU A 445 31.27 -16.76 18.55
CA LEU A 445 31.82 -17.94 19.22
C LEU A 445 32.52 -17.57 20.52
N ASP A 446 33.19 -16.43 20.59
CA ASP A 446 33.86 -15.89 21.77
C ASP A 446 32.83 -15.34 22.76
N GLU A 447 31.80 -14.63 22.31
CA GLU A 447 30.66 -14.21 23.13
C GLU A 447 29.87 -15.42 23.63
N PHE A 448 29.63 -16.40 22.77
CA PHE A 448 29.05 -17.69 23.16
C PHE A 448 29.97 -18.40 24.15
N ALA A 449 31.28 -18.42 23.93
CA ALA A 449 32.26 -19.04 24.81
C ALA A 449 32.47 -18.25 26.10
N GLN A 450 32.18 -16.96 26.16
CA GLN A 450 32.20 -16.10 27.35
C GLN A 450 30.88 -16.24 28.14
N CYS A 451 29.74 -16.16 27.47
CA CYS A 451 28.43 -16.42 28.08
C CYS A 451 28.30 -17.87 28.59
N ASN A 452 28.98 -18.81 27.92
CA ASN A 452 29.12 -20.20 28.36
C ASN A 452 30.47 -20.49 29.02
N SER A 453 31.32 -19.47 29.20
CA SER A 453 32.48 -19.61 30.07
C SER A 453 31.87 -19.72 31.43
N LYS A 454 31.90 -20.93 31.97
CA LYS A 454 31.71 -21.10 33.39
C LYS A 454 32.82 -20.25 33.99
N GLU A 455 32.47 -19.14 34.63
CA GLU A 455 33.27 -18.71 35.77
C GLU A 455 33.51 -19.98 36.58
N GLU A 456 34.77 -20.34 36.77
CA GLU A 456 35.17 -21.30 37.79
C GLU A 456 34.78 -20.70 39.14
N THR A 457 33.49 -20.77 39.43
CA THR A 457 32.98 -20.69 40.77
C THR A 457 33.63 -21.86 41.49
N LYS A 458 34.48 -21.53 42.47
CA LYS A 458 35.10 -22.46 43.44
C LYS A 458 34.18 -23.66 43.61
N PRO A 459 34.68 -24.91 43.53
CA PRO A 459 33.86 -26.11 43.37
C PRO A 459 32.76 -26.15 44.43
N GLN A 460 31.59 -25.63 44.08
CA GLN A 460 30.37 -25.96 44.75
C GLN A 460 29.98 -27.28 44.13
N HIS A 461 30.14 -28.32 44.94
CA HIS A 461 29.76 -29.68 44.66
C HIS A 461 28.28 -29.70 44.20
N CYS A 462 28.04 -29.52 42.91
CA CYS A 462 26.72 -29.73 42.31
C CYS A 462 26.58 -31.25 42.16
N PRO A 463 25.68 -31.91 42.91
CA PRO A 463 25.47 -33.33 42.73
C PRO A 463 25.03 -33.58 41.28
N VAL A 464 25.76 -34.43 40.57
CA VAL A 464 25.37 -34.93 39.25
C VAL A 464 24.02 -35.62 39.42
N ILE A 465 22.94 -34.98 38.95
CA ILE A 465 21.59 -35.56 39.01
C ILE A 465 21.49 -36.56 37.87
N LYS A 466 21.82 -37.82 38.17
CA LYS A 466 21.62 -38.98 37.30
C LYS A 466 20.16 -39.43 37.33
N TRP A 467 19.75 -40.17 36.30
CA TRP A 467 18.48 -40.87 36.30
C TRP A 467 18.32 -41.73 37.56
N LYS A 468 17.09 -41.84 38.08
CA LYS A 468 16.79 -42.62 39.28
C LYS A 468 15.76 -43.70 38.96
N VAL A 469 16.00 -44.88 39.52
CA VAL A 469 15.05 -46.00 39.52
C VAL A 469 13.66 -45.52 39.96
N PRO A 470 12.57 -45.95 39.30
CA PRO A 470 11.22 -45.57 39.71
C PRO A 470 10.95 -46.02 41.14
N VAL A 471 10.43 -45.10 41.95
CA VAL A 471 10.25 -45.31 43.41
C VAL A 471 8.90 -45.95 43.69
N ASN A 472 7.89 -45.59 42.89
CA ASN A 472 6.50 -45.92 43.16
C ASN A 472 5.85 -46.82 42.09
N CYS A 473 6.49 -47.03 40.94
CA CYS A 473 5.94 -47.82 39.83
C CYS A 473 7.01 -48.79 39.30
N ARG A 474 6.63 -49.88 38.63
CA ARG A 474 7.61 -50.78 37.96
C ARG A 474 8.34 -50.14 36.77
N TYR A 475 7.74 -49.11 36.17
CA TYR A 475 8.24 -48.49 34.95
C TYR A 475 8.41 -46.98 35.10
N LYS A 476 9.48 -46.45 34.51
CA LYS A 476 9.73 -45.01 34.39
C LYS A 476 9.70 -44.60 32.93
N ILE A 477 8.92 -43.58 32.62
CA ILE A 477 8.66 -43.09 31.28
C ILE A 477 9.16 -41.66 31.19
N ASN A 478 10.28 -41.46 30.49
CA ASN A 478 10.81 -40.13 30.21
C ASN A 478 10.33 -39.69 28.82
N PHE A 479 9.81 -38.47 28.71
CA PHE A 479 9.31 -37.94 27.44
C PHE A 479 9.71 -36.47 27.23
N ASN A 480 9.79 -36.06 25.96
CA ASN A 480 10.10 -34.68 25.59
C ASN A 480 9.53 -34.30 24.21
N GLY A 481 9.24 -33.01 24.01
CA GLY A 481 8.95 -32.42 22.71
C GLY A 481 10.11 -31.58 22.15
N ALA A 482 10.24 -31.51 20.83
CA ALA A 482 11.20 -30.66 20.11
C ALA A 482 10.54 -30.00 18.90
N VAL A 483 10.96 -28.77 18.58
CA VAL A 483 10.41 -27.99 17.47
C VAL A 483 11.49 -27.75 16.43
N PHE A 484 11.15 -27.93 15.16
CA PHE A 484 12.02 -27.70 14.02
C PHE A 484 11.46 -26.54 13.19
N CYS A 485 11.58 -25.31 13.72
CA CYS A 485 10.93 -24.09 13.20
C CYS A 485 11.17 -23.85 11.70
N GLU A 486 12.34 -24.23 11.19
CA GLU A 486 12.71 -24.05 9.78
C GLU A 486 11.95 -24.97 8.83
N LYS A 487 11.40 -26.09 9.32
CA LYS A 487 10.73 -27.12 8.52
C LYS A 487 9.20 -27.16 8.70
N GLU A 488 8.63 -26.29 9.55
CA GLU A 488 7.24 -26.41 10.04
C GLU A 488 6.92 -27.79 10.66
N GLU A 489 7.93 -28.46 11.22
CA GLU A 489 7.84 -29.80 11.79
C GLU A 489 8.14 -29.77 13.30
N ALA A 490 7.64 -30.78 14.00
CA ALA A 490 7.93 -31.04 15.40
C ALA A 490 8.20 -32.53 15.61
N GLY A 491 8.97 -32.82 16.65
CA GLY A 491 9.31 -34.16 17.08
C GLY A 491 8.92 -34.38 18.53
N LEU A 492 8.58 -35.62 18.88
CA LEU A 492 8.52 -36.07 20.27
C LEU A 492 9.34 -37.33 20.43
N GLY A 493 9.87 -37.53 21.63
CA GLY A 493 10.66 -38.69 22.02
C GLY A 493 10.17 -39.25 23.35
N VAL A 494 10.09 -40.58 23.44
CA VAL A 494 9.68 -41.31 24.64
C VAL A 494 10.62 -42.47 24.88
N VAL A 495 11.08 -42.66 26.12
CA VAL A 495 11.79 -43.87 26.54
C VAL A 495 11.14 -44.44 27.80
N ILE A 496 10.86 -45.73 27.79
CA ILE A 496 10.29 -46.49 28.90
C ILE A 496 11.39 -47.40 29.44
N ARG A 497 11.66 -47.32 30.74
CA ARG A 497 12.69 -48.11 31.43
C ARG A 497 12.08 -48.92 32.56
N ASN A 498 12.63 -50.11 32.80
CA ASN A 498 12.28 -50.96 33.93
C ASN A 498 13.01 -50.51 35.23
N GLY A 499 12.77 -51.22 36.33
CA GLY A 499 13.43 -50.97 37.62
C GLY A 499 14.96 -51.15 37.64
N GLN A 500 15.54 -51.73 36.60
CA GLN A 500 17.00 -51.87 36.44
C GLN A 500 17.59 -50.76 35.56
N GLY A 501 16.78 -49.81 35.08
CA GLY A 501 17.20 -48.74 34.17
C GLY A 501 17.35 -49.18 32.71
N LEU A 502 17.09 -50.44 32.40
CA LEU A 502 17.14 -50.97 31.03
C LEU A 502 15.93 -50.48 30.23
N PRO A 503 16.12 -50.11 28.95
CA PRO A 503 15.04 -49.70 28.08
C PRO A 503 14.13 -50.89 27.80
N MET A 504 12.84 -50.73 28.04
CA MET A 504 11.79 -51.65 27.62
C MET A 504 11.31 -51.32 26.21
N ALA A 505 11.17 -50.03 25.93
CA ALA A 505 10.85 -49.54 24.60
C ALA A 505 11.23 -48.06 24.48
N SER A 506 11.51 -47.61 23.27
CA SER A 506 11.66 -46.20 22.94
C SER A 506 10.96 -45.86 21.64
N LEU A 507 10.57 -44.60 21.50
CA LEU A 507 9.78 -44.11 20.39
C LEU A 507 10.23 -42.71 19.99
N ILE A 508 10.27 -42.46 18.69
CA ILE A 508 10.32 -41.11 18.11
C ILE A 508 9.17 -40.95 17.14
N GLN A 509 8.55 -39.76 17.14
CA GLN A 509 7.48 -39.46 16.21
C GLN A 509 7.62 -38.03 15.70
N LYS A 510 7.55 -37.87 14.37
CA LYS A 510 7.55 -36.59 13.69
C LYS A 510 6.14 -36.22 13.28
N PHE A 511 5.79 -34.96 13.41
CA PHE A 511 4.48 -34.45 13.04
C PHE A 511 4.57 -32.99 12.63
N ARG A 512 3.50 -32.47 12.02
CA ARG A 512 3.43 -31.06 11.66
C ARG A 512 3.41 -30.19 12.91
N PHE A 513 4.24 -29.15 12.95
CA PHE A 513 4.35 -28.28 14.11
C PHE A 513 3.00 -27.62 14.47
N PRO A 514 2.44 -27.88 15.67
CA PRO A 514 1.29 -27.16 16.18
C PRO A 514 1.72 -25.73 16.55
N HIS A 515 0.79 -24.79 16.57
CA HIS A 515 1.07 -23.35 16.70
C HIS A 515 1.74 -22.89 18.03
N SER A 516 2.21 -23.80 18.90
CA SER A 516 2.98 -23.48 20.11
C SER A 516 3.91 -24.62 20.57
N VAL A 517 5.01 -24.27 21.25
CA VAL A 517 5.96 -25.23 21.85
C VAL A 517 5.27 -26.02 22.97
N GLU A 518 4.43 -25.37 23.75
CA GLU A 518 3.68 -25.97 24.85
C GLU A 518 2.70 -27.03 24.34
N SER A 519 2.12 -26.86 23.14
CA SER A 519 1.30 -27.88 22.49
C SER A 519 2.11 -29.12 22.07
N VAL A 520 3.34 -28.95 21.58
CA VAL A 520 4.24 -30.08 21.24
C VAL A 520 4.56 -30.89 22.48
N GLU A 521 4.82 -30.19 23.58
CA GLU A 521 5.15 -30.80 24.87
C GLU A 521 3.97 -31.52 25.51
N ALA A 522 2.76 -30.95 25.39
CA ALA A 522 1.52 -31.62 25.80
C ALA A 522 1.23 -32.86 24.94
N LEU A 523 1.50 -32.79 23.63
CA LEU A 523 1.40 -33.95 22.73
C LEU A 523 2.42 -35.04 23.07
N ALA A 524 3.64 -34.67 23.45
CA ALA A 524 4.64 -35.63 23.93
C ALA A 524 4.15 -36.38 25.18
N ALA A 525 3.52 -35.68 26.12
CA ALA A 525 2.90 -36.30 27.30
C ALA A 525 1.78 -37.26 26.91
N LYS A 526 0.84 -36.81 26.07
CA LYS A 526 -0.29 -37.62 25.59
C LYS A 526 0.21 -38.90 24.89
N ARG A 527 1.21 -38.76 24.00
CA ARG A 527 1.76 -39.90 23.26
C ARG A 527 2.52 -40.86 24.17
N ALA A 528 3.26 -40.37 25.17
CA ALA A 528 3.95 -41.21 26.14
C ALA A 528 2.98 -42.10 26.93
N ILE A 529 1.84 -41.54 27.37
CA ILE A 529 0.79 -42.30 28.06
C ILE A 529 0.17 -43.33 27.11
N GLN A 530 -0.15 -42.91 25.88
CA GLN A 530 -0.68 -43.82 24.87
C GLN A 530 0.29 -44.97 24.55
N PHE A 531 1.59 -44.69 24.49
CA PHE A 531 2.62 -45.70 24.22
C PHE A 531 2.74 -46.70 25.38
N ALA A 532 2.65 -46.23 26.63
CA ALA A 532 2.59 -47.12 27.80
C ALA A 532 1.36 -48.05 27.75
N LEU A 533 0.20 -47.53 27.36
CA LEU A 533 -1.03 -48.32 27.19
C LEU A 533 -0.93 -49.33 26.03
N GLU A 534 -0.32 -48.94 24.90
CA GLU A 534 -0.05 -49.83 23.75
C GLU A 534 0.83 -51.02 24.15
N LEU A 535 1.80 -50.80 25.04
CA LEU A 535 2.65 -51.83 25.64
C LEU A 535 1.97 -52.59 26.80
N ARG A 536 0.69 -52.32 27.07
CA ARG A 536 -0.10 -52.92 28.15
C ARG A 536 0.52 -52.76 29.54
N LEU A 537 1.20 -51.64 29.78
CA LEU A 537 1.68 -51.31 31.11
C LEU A 537 0.49 -50.89 31.98
N GLN A 538 0.41 -51.41 33.19
CA GLN A 538 -0.64 -51.05 34.17
C GLN A 538 -0.25 -49.83 35.01
N GLU A 539 1.03 -49.46 35.04
CA GLU A 539 1.53 -48.37 35.87
C GLU A 539 2.75 -47.68 35.26
N GLY A 540 3.00 -46.44 35.67
CA GLY A 540 4.13 -45.67 35.16
C GLY A 540 4.43 -44.39 35.93
N GLU A 541 5.71 -44.10 36.12
CA GLU A 541 6.21 -42.80 36.57
C GLU A 541 6.67 -41.97 35.36
N PHE A 542 5.88 -40.96 35.00
CA PHE A 542 6.08 -40.11 33.83
C PHE A 542 6.89 -38.87 34.21
N GLU A 543 8.09 -38.74 33.64
CA GLU A 543 9.03 -37.67 33.95
C GLU A 543 9.33 -36.78 32.74
N ARG A 544 9.41 -35.48 33.01
CA ARG A 544 9.88 -34.49 32.05
C ARG A 544 10.47 -33.25 32.72
N ASP A 545 11.03 -32.33 31.93
CA ASP A 545 11.80 -31.17 32.42
C ASP A 545 11.05 -29.83 32.57
N SER A 546 9.95 -29.58 31.84
CA SER A 546 9.12 -28.37 32.05
C SER A 546 8.06 -28.53 33.14
N GLU A 547 8.13 -27.59 34.07
CA GLU A 547 7.23 -27.43 35.20
C GLU A 547 5.79 -27.12 34.78
N ILE A 548 5.60 -26.42 33.66
CA ILE A 548 4.29 -25.95 33.19
C ILE A 548 3.40 -27.16 32.87
N ILE A 549 3.93 -28.13 32.11
CA ILE A 549 3.19 -29.32 31.70
C ILE A 549 3.00 -30.29 32.87
N VAL A 550 4.01 -30.48 33.73
CA VAL A 550 3.86 -31.33 34.92
C VAL A 550 2.80 -30.77 35.88
N LYS A 551 2.77 -29.45 36.11
CA LYS A 551 1.72 -28.80 36.90
C LYS A 551 0.35 -28.99 36.27
N ALA A 552 0.23 -28.79 34.95
CA ALA A 552 -1.03 -28.95 34.24
C ALA A 552 -1.56 -30.40 34.24
N LEU A 553 -0.68 -31.41 34.21
CA LEU A 553 -1.07 -32.81 34.31
C LEU A 553 -1.53 -33.20 35.73
N LYS A 554 -1.02 -32.51 36.75
CA LYS A 554 -1.40 -32.71 38.16
C LYS A 554 -2.63 -31.92 38.64
N ASP A 555 -2.95 -30.81 37.99
CA ASP A 555 -4.05 -29.93 38.40
C ASP A 555 -5.39 -30.43 37.82
N ASP A 556 -6.32 -30.89 38.65
CA ASP A 556 -7.61 -31.41 38.20
C ASP A 556 -8.51 -30.38 37.50
N ARG A 557 -8.18 -29.09 37.55
CA ARG A 557 -8.96 -28.04 36.88
C ARG A 557 -8.67 -27.98 35.38
N PRO A 558 -9.68 -27.64 34.56
CA PRO A 558 -9.47 -27.42 33.13
C PRO A 558 -8.56 -26.21 32.88
N SER A 559 -7.57 -26.37 32.01
CA SER A 559 -6.67 -25.29 31.60
C SER A 559 -7.23 -24.57 30.37
N HIS A 560 -7.40 -23.25 30.47
CA HIS A 560 -7.82 -22.42 29.33
C HIS A 560 -6.66 -22.06 28.37
N ALA A 561 -5.45 -22.56 28.61
CA ALA A 561 -4.32 -22.36 27.73
C ALA A 561 -4.53 -23.10 26.38
N PRO A 562 -3.86 -22.69 25.29
CA PRO A 562 -4.01 -23.33 23.97
C PRO A 562 -3.72 -24.85 23.94
N PHE A 563 -2.92 -25.35 24.88
CA PHE A 563 -2.60 -26.78 25.05
C PHE A 563 -3.51 -27.50 26.05
N GLY A 564 -4.46 -26.80 26.68
CA GLY A 564 -5.27 -27.31 27.80
C GLY A 564 -6.11 -28.54 27.44
N LEU A 565 -6.75 -28.54 26.27
CA LEU A 565 -7.53 -29.68 25.78
C LEU A 565 -6.64 -30.93 25.55
N ILE A 566 -5.38 -30.75 25.15
CA ILE A 566 -4.43 -31.86 24.93
C ILE A 566 -4.03 -32.47 26.28
N VAL A 567 -3.88 -31.64 27.32
CA VAL A 567 -3.61 -32.10 28.68
C VAL A 567 -4.81 -32.82 29.28
N GLU A 568 -6.03 -32.34 29.00
CA GLU A 568 -7.27 -33.00 29.41
C GLU A 568 -7.39 -34.41 28.77
N ASP A 569 -7.12 -34.51 27.46
CA ASP A 569 -7.02 -35.80 26.77
C ASP A 569 -5.96 -36.72 27.39
N ALA A 570 -4.77 -36.18 27.70
CA ALA A 570 -3.68 -36.95 28.31
C ALA A 570 -4.09 -37.49 29.69
N ARG A 571 -4.80 -36.68 30.50
CA ARG A 571 -5.33 -37.10 31.81
C ARG A 571 -6.41 -38.17 31.66
N ALA A 572 -7.33 -37.99 30.72
CA ALA A 572 -8.37 -38.97 30.41
C ALA A 572 -7.79 -40.31 29.90
N LEU A 573 -6.65 -40.28 29.18
CA LEU A 573 -5.94 -41.51 28.83
C LEU A 573 -5.25 -42.13 30.04
N SER A 574 -4.65 -41.32 30.92
CA SER A 574 -3.92 -41.80 32.09
C SER A 574 -4.79 -42.51 33.13
N SER A 575 -6.11 -42.26 33.16
CA SER A 575 -7.04 -42.97 34.04
C SER A 575 -7.21 -44.46 33.69
N ASN A 576 -6.74 -44.89 32.53
CA ASN A 576 -6.69 -46.30 32.15
C ASN A 576 -5.47 -47.04 32.73
N LEU A 577 -4.56 -46.33 33.42
CA LEU A 577 -3.48 -46.92 34.20
C LEU A 577 -3.91 -47.06 35.66
N GLU A 578 -3.60 -48.19 36.28
CA GLU A 578 -3.91 -48.46 37.70
C GLU A 578 -3.11 -47.53 38.63
N LYS A 579 -1.89 -47.15 38.22
CA LYS A 579 -1.04 -46.25 39.00
C LYS A 579 -0.22 -45.32 38.10
N VAL A 580 -0.47 -44.02 38.19
CA VAL A 580 0.21 -42.99 37.42
C VAL A 580 0.81 -41.92 38.33
N GLN A 581 2.05 -41.51 38.05
CA GLN A 581 2.68 -40.36 38.70
C GLN A 581 3.35 -39.48 37.65
N PHE A 582 3.09 -38.18 37.70
CA PHE A 582 3.80 -37.21 36.87
C PHE A 582 4.86 -36.52 37.72
N ASN A 583 6.12 -36.50 37.30
CA ASN A 583 7.20 -35.89 38.06
C ASN A 583 8.03 -34.94 37.19
N ARG A 584 8.54 -33.89 37.83
CA ARG A 584 9.51 -33.00 37.19
C ARG A 584 10.90 -33.52 37.48
N VAL A 585 11.71 -33.65 36.45
CA VAL A 585 13.14 -33.95 36.56
C VAL A 585 13.95 -32.77 36.00
N LYS A 586 15.20 -32.59 36.44
CA LYS A 586 16.08 -31.60 35.79
C LYS A 586 16.46 -32.13 34.40
N ARG A 587 16.77 -31.22 33.46
CA ARG A 587 17.13 -31.53 32.06
C ARG A 587 18.17 -32.66 31.93
N GLN A 588 19.13 -32.73 32.84
CA GLN A 588 20.16 -33.79 32.89
C GLN A 588 19.56 -35.21 33.04
N GLY A 589 18.51 -35.38 33.84
CA GLY A 589 17.81 -36.66 34.02
C GLY A 589 16.77 -36.98 32.94
N ASN A 590 16.53 -36.06 31.99
CA ASN A 590 15.66 -36.27 30.82
C ASN A 590 16.45 -36.28 29.50
N SER A 591 17.78 -36.47 29.56
CA SER A 591 18.71 -36.37 28.43
C SER A 591 18.35 -37.31 27.27
N ILE A 592 17.99 -38.56 27.56
CA ILE A 592 17.60 -39.57 26.57
C ILE A 592 16.33 -39.15 25.82
N ALA A 593 15.27 -38.76 26.54
CA ALA A 593 14.02 -38.32 25.92
C ALA A 593 14.21 -37.04 25.09
N HIS A 594 15.07 -36.13 25.57
CA HIS A 594 15.45 -34.93 24.81
C HIS A 594 16.16 -35.28 23.49
N ALA A 595 17.14 -36.19 23.53
CA ALA A 595 17.84 -36.65 22.34
C ALA A 595 16.90 -37.35 21.35
N LEU A 596 16.02 -38.23 21.84
CA LEU A 596 14.97 -38.88 21.04
C LEU A 596 14.07 -37.85 20.32
N ALA A 597 13.61 -36.82 21.03
CA ALA A 597 12.76 -35.80 20.44
C ALA A 597 13.46 -35.04 19.30
N HIS A 598 14.77 -34.80 19.41
CA HIS A 598 15.57 -34.18 18.34
C HIS A 598 15.88 -35.15 17.19
N LEU A 599 16.08 -36.44 17.46
CA LEU A 599 16.29 -37.47 16.43
C LEU A 599 15.08 -37.63 15.50
N ALA A 600 13.86 -37.32 15.98
CA ALA A 600 12.63 -37.35 15.18
C ALA A 600 12.72 -36.52 13.89
N GLN A 601 13.61 -35.51 13.79
CA GLN A 601 13.81 -34.75 12.56
C GLN A 601 14.26 -35.62 11.36
N HIS A 602 14.84 -36.79 11.63
CA HIS A 602 15.37 -37.71 10.62
C HIS A 602 14.45 -38.90 10.36
N CYS A 603 13.39 -39.11 11.15
CA CYS A 603 12.44 -40.20 10.90
C CYS A 603 11.38 -39.80 9.87
N ALA A 604 10.75 -40.79 9.26
CA ALA A 604 9.69 -40.56 8.26
C ALA A 604 8.38 -40.08 8.93
N ASP A 605 7.90 -40.80 9.94
CA ASP A 605 6.66 -40.48 10.67
C ASP A 605 6.72 -41.00 12.12
N LEU A 606 6.86 -42.33 12.30
CA LEU A 606 6.96 -42.97 13.61
C LEU A 606 7.99 -44.11 13.55
N GLU A 607 8.89 -44.16 14.52
CA GLU A 607 9.82 -45.27 14.70
C GLU A 607 9.83 -45.71 16.17
N VAL A 608 9.89 -47.03 16.38
CA VAL A 608 9.80 -47.67 17.69
C VAL A 608 10.88 -48.73 17.81
N TRP A 609 11.60 -48.73 18.92
CA TRP A 609 12.59 -49.74 19.28
C TRP A 609 12.12 -50.47 20.53
N MET A 610 12.05 -51.79 20.44
CA MET A 610 11.75 -52.65 21.58
C MET A 610 13.06 -53.04 22.26
N GLU A 611 13.06 -53.02 23.60
CA GLU A 611 14.18 -53.41 24.46
C GLU A 611 15.49 -52.65 24.18
N SER A 612 15.40 -51.52 23.48
CA SER A 612 16.56 -50.77 23.00
C SER A 612 16.22 -49.30 22.75
N VAL A 613 17.27 -48.51 22.53
CA VAL A 613 17.21 -47.12 22.05
C VAL A 613 17.91 -47.04 20.69
N PRO A 614 17.65 -46.01 19.87
CA PRO A 614 18.36 -45.81 18.61
C PRO A 614 19.88 -45.84 18.80
N PRO A 615 20.66 -46.48 17.90
CA PRO A 615 22.11 -46.59 18.02
C PRO A 615 22.82 -45.24 18.24
N ALA A 616 22.28 -44.16 17.67
CA ALA A 616 22.82 -42.81 17.80
C ALA A 616 22.86 -42.29 19.26
N ILE A 617 22.07 -42.85 20.18
CA ILE A 617 21.96 -42.38 21.57
C ILE A 617 22.26 -43.48 22.60
N GLU A 618 22.74 -44.65 22.18
CA GLU A 618 23.08 -45.76 23.07
C GLU A 618 24.14 -45.36 24.12
N HIS A 619 25.10 -44.51 23.73
CA HIS A 619 26.09 -43.95 24.64
C HIS A 619 25.48 -43.16 25.82
N LEU A 620 24.34 -42.49 25.62
CA LEU A 620 23.64 -41.77 26.70
C LEU A 620 23.02 -42.74 27.71
N LEU A 621 22.54 -43.89 27.24
CA LEU A 621 22.03 -44.94 28.10
C LEU A 621 23.16 -45.58 28.92
N SER A 622 24.33 -45.81 28.32
CA SER A 622 25.51 -46.31 29.04
C SER A 622 25.98 -45.32 30.13
N LEU A 623 25.86 -44.01 29.89
CA LEU A 623 26.17 -42.98 30.89
C LEU A 623 25.18 -42.95 32.07
N ASP A 624 23.90 -43.25 31.80
CA ASP A 624 22.87 -43.40 32.84
C ASP A 624 23.04 -44.70 33.66
N LEU A 625 23.58 -45.78 33.05
CA LEU A 625 23.74 -47.11 33.66
C LEU A 625 25.11 -47.37 34.31
N SER A 626 26.17 -46.63 33.97
CA SER A 626 27.55 -46.83 34.46
C SER A 626 27.79 -46.31 35.89
N SER A 627 26.86 -46.58 36.80
CA SER A 627 26.97 -46.24 38.22
C SER A 627 26.68 -47.45 39.10
#